data_AF-A0AAE1F8T1-F1
#
_entry.id   AF-A0AAE1F8T1-F1
#
_cell.length_a   1.000
_cell.length_b   1.000
_cell.length_c   1.000
_cell.angle_alpha   90.00
_cell.angle_beta   90.00
_cell.angle_gamma   90.00
#
_symmetry.space_group_name_H-M   'P 1'
#
loop_
_entity.id
_entity.type
_entity.pdbx_description
1 polymer ?
#
loop_
_entity_poly.entity_id
_entity_poly.type
_entity_poly.pdbx_seq_one_letter_code
_entity_poly.pdbx_strand_id
1 'polypeptide(L)'
;MKVNERINECARILSDGKLLAKLSGGDVVAQELKYHAPCLVALYNQERDFLSAQEREQAQHDCQEAHPIAFSELVTYINGSRMGMHGRAKKEHTMYNRELRKISGGDLSPPKSEDTKVIMDFIKDEFKVPESEFD
;
A
#
# COMPACT_ATOMS: atom_id res chain seq x y z
N MET A 1 13.37 -32.72 -13.29
CA MET A 1 14.68 -32.05 -13.11
C MET A 1 14.39 -30.70 -12.45
N LYS A 2 14.64 -30.54 -11.15
CA LYS A 2 14.25 -29.33 -10.39
C LYS A 2 14.84 -28.02 -10.93
N VAL A 3 16.07 -28.07 -11.46
CA VAL A 3 16.75 -26.88 -12.03
C VAL A 3 16.03 -26.38 -13.28
N ASN A 4 15.55 -27.29 -14.13
CA ASN A 4 14.84 -26.94 -15.36
C ASN A 4 13.50 -26.28 -15.07
N GLU A 5 12.78 -26.74 -14.04
CA GLU A 5 11.55 -26.12 -13.55
C GLU A 5 11.83 -24.69 -13.05
N ARG A 6 12.90 -24.49 -12.27
CA ARG A 6 13.27 -23.16 -11.77
C ARG A 6 13.63 -22.20 -12.90
N ILE A 7 14.40 -22.63 -13.90
CA ILE A 7 14.77 -21.78 -15.05
C ILE A 7 13.52 -21.40 -15.85
N ASN A 8 12.58 -22.32 -16.07
CA ASN A 8 11.31 -22.01 -16.71
C ASN A 8 10.52 -20.95 -15.94
N GLU A 9 10.48 -21.09 -14.61
CA GLU A 9 9.81 -20.10 -13.77
C GLU A 9 10.47 -18.72 -13.86
N CYS A 10 11.80 -18.65 -13.77
CA CYS A 10 12.54 -17.40 -13.93
C CYS A 10 12.26 -16.77 -15.31
N ALA A 11 12.28 -17.57 -16.38
CA ALA A 11 12.02 -17.10 -17.73
C ALA A 11 10.59 -16.55 -17.88
N ARG A 12 9.62 -17.16 -17.18
CA ARG A 12 8.23 -16.69 -17.16
C ARG A 12 8.07 -15.39 -16.37
N ILE A 13 8.67 -15.30 -15.18
CA ILE A 13 8.67 -14.08 -14.35
C ILE A 13 9.30 -12.91 -15.12
N LEU A 14 10.45 -13.15 -15.75
CA LEU A 14 11.16 -12.15 -16.54
C LEU A 14 10.55 -11.90 -17.93
N SER A 15 9.51 -12.66 -18.32
CA SER A 15 8.92 -12.64 -19.66
C SER A 15 9.96 -12.79 -20.79
N ASP A 16 11.02 -13.58 -20.56
CA ASP A 16 12.08 -13.82 -21.53
C ASP A 16 11.62 -14.83 -22.59
N GLY A 17 10.96 -14.31 -23.64
CA GLY A 17 10.45 -15.12 -24.75
C GLY A 17 11.53 -15.90 -25.50
N LYS A 18 12.79 -15.42 -25.53
CA LYS A 18 13.89 -16.13 -26.19
C LYS A 18 14.31 -17.35 -25.37
N LEU A 19 14.39 -17.19 -24.05
CA LEU A 19 14.70 -18.30 -23.16
C LEU A 19 13.56 -19.31 -23.12
N LEU A 20 12.30 -18.87 -23.07
CA LEU A 20 11.13 -19.74 -23.14
C LEU A 20 11.07 -20.55 -24.44
N ALA A 21 11.33 -19.94 -25.60
CA ALA A 21 11.35 -20.65 -26.88
C ALA A 21 12.43 -21.75 -26.93
N LYS A 22 13.60 -21.48 -26.33
CA LYS A 22 14.69 -22.47 -26.20
C LYS A 22 14.32 -23.62 -25.26
N LEU A 23 13.58 -23.33 -24.20
CA LEU A 23 13.11 -24.35 -23.24
C LEU A 23 11.96 -25.19 -23.81
N SER A 24 11.10 -24.62 -24.66
CA SER A 24 9.95 -25.29 -25.27
C SER A 24 10.29 -26.21 -26.45
N GLY A 25 11.45 -26.01 -27.08
CA GLY A 25 11.85 -26.72 -28.31
C GLY A 25 12.07 -28.22 -28.17
N GLY A 26 11.98 -28.77 -26.96
CA GLY A 26 12.33 -30.15 -26.69
C GLY A 26 13.86 -30.31 -26.68
N ASP A 27 14.33 -30.74 -25.52
CA ASP A 27 15.67 -31.25 -25.27
C ASP A 27 16.84 -30.28 -25.02
N VAL A 28 16.76 -29.66 -23.85
CA VAL A 28 17.92 -29.39 -22.96
C VAL A 28 18.05 -30.52 -21.90
N VAL A 29 17.37 -31.66 -22.07
CA VAL A 29 17.16 -32.68 -21.01
C VAL A 29 17.83 -34.03 -21.32
N ALA A 30 18.20 -34.33 -22.57
CA ALA A 30 18.74 -35.62 -23.01
C ALA A 30 20.16 -35.54 -23.61
N GLN A 31 20.82 -34.37 -23.55
CA GLN A 31 22.22 -34.21 -24.00
C GLN A 31 23.22 -33.83 -22.89
N GLU A 32 23.02 -34.25 -21.63
CA GLU A 32 24.04 -34.12 -20.57
C GLU A 32 24.35 -32.69 -20.04
N LEU A 33 23.39 -31.76 -20.06
CA LEU A 33 23.64 -30.34 -19.80
C LEU A 33 24.12 -29.99 -18.38
N LYS A 34 25.41 -29.63 -18.31
CA LYS A 34 25.97 -28.72 -17.31
C LYS A 34 25.60 -27.30 -17.72
N TYR A 35 24.57 -26.71 -17.11
CA TYR A 35 24.34 -25.28 -17.25
C TYR A 35 25.61 -24.50 -16.87
N HIS A 36 25.90 -23.42 -17.59
CA HIS A 36 26.95 -22.51 -17.17
C HIS A 36 26.53 -21.85 -15.86
N ALA A 37 27.20 -22.20 -14.76
CA ALA A 37 26.91 -21.64 -13.43
C ALA A 37 26.86 -20.09 -13.42
N PRO A 38 27.73 -19.35 -14.14
CA PRO A 38 27.63 -17.89 -14.22
C PRO A 38 26.32 -17.41 -14.84
N CYS A 39 25.81 -18.09 -15.87
CA CYS A 39 24.56 -17.74 -16.52
C CYS A 39 23.35 -17.99 -15.61
N LEU A 40 23.37 -19.08 -14.82
CA LEU A 40 22.33 -19.34 -13.84
C LEU A 40 22.29 -18.29 -12.74
N VAL A 41 23.46 -17.95 -12.20
CA VAL A 41 23.56 -16.90 -11.18
C VAL A 41 23.04 -15.58 -11.73
N ALA A 42 23.44 -15.20 -12.95
CA ALA A 42 22.94 -13.99 -13.60
C ALA A 42 21.41 -14.00 -13.74
N LEU A 43 20.82 -15.12 -14.20
CA LEU A 43 19.37 -15.26 -14.36
C LEU A 43 18.63 -15.11 -13.02
N TYR A 44 19.13 -15.75 -11.95
CA TYR A 44 18.52 -15.65 -10.62
C TYR A 44 18.70 -14.27 -9.99
N ASN A 45 19.79 -13.57 -10.29
CA ASN A 45 19.96 -12.18 -9.87
C ASN A 45 18.95 -11.27 -10.55
N GLN A 46 18.80 -11.41 -11.87
CA GLN A 46 17.83 -10.64 -12.65
C GLN A 46 16.40 -10.84 -12.14
N GLU A 47 16.01 -12.08 -11.85
CA GLU A 47 14.70 -12.37 -11.26
C GLU A 47 14.51 -11.68 -9.90
N ARG A 48 15.52 -11.75 -9.02
CA ARG A 48 15.46 -11.08 -7.71
C ARG A 48 15.33 -9.57 -7.83
N ASP A 49 16.09 -8.97 -8.75
CA ASP A 49 16.06 -7.54 -9.00
C ASP A 49 14.69 -7.11 -9.54
N PHE A 50 14.13 -7.90 -10.47
CA PHE A 50 12.79 -7.67 -11.03
C PHE A 50 11.69 -7.74 -9.97
N LEU A 51 11.68 -8.78 -9.14
CA LEU A 51 10.68 -8.93 -8.07
C LEU A 51 10.79 -7.80 -7.04
N SER A 52 12.02 -7.41 -6.68
CA SER A 52 12.26 -6.31 -5.74
C SER A 52 11.78 -4.96 -6.30
N ALA A 53 11.90 -4.75 -7.61
CA ALA A 53 11.36 -3.56 -8.28
C ALA A 53 9.83 -3.57 -8.28
N GLN A 54 9.22 -4.71 -8.65
CA GLN A 54 7.77 -4.87 -8.67
C GLN A 54 7.13 -4.64 -7.29
N GLU A 55 7.72 -5.16 -6.22
CA GLU A 55 7.25 -4.94 -4.85
C GLU A 55 7.26 -3.45 -4.47
N ARG A 56 8.28 -2.70 -4.89
CA ARG A 56 8.38 -1.26 -4.63
C ARG A 56 7.34 -0.48 -5.42
N GLU A 57 7.13 -0.83 -6.69
CA GLU A 57 6.10 -0.20 -7.53
C GLU A 57 4.70 -0.45 -6.95
N GLN A 58 4.42 -1.68 -6.51
CA GLN A 58 3.14 -2.01 -5.87
C GLN A 58 2.95 -1.22 -4.57
N ALA A 59 3.97 -1.15 -3.70
CA ALA A 59 3.88 -0.39 -2.47
C ALA A 59 3.65 1.12 -2.71
N GLN A 60 4.22 1.67 -3.79
CA GLN A 60 3.97 3.05 -4.21
C GLN A 60 2.55 3.24 -4.74
N HIS A 61 2.03 2.29 -5.51
CA HIS A 61 0.66 2.33 -5.99
C HIS A 61 -0.34 2.27 -4.82
N ASP A 62 -0.13 1.35 -3.89
CA ASP A 62 -0.98 1.19 -2.70
C ASP A 62 -0.99 2.45 -1.83
N CYS A 63 0.17 3.11 -1.65
CA CYS A 63 0.21 4.38 -0.93
C CYS A 63 -0.51 5.49 -1.69
N GLN A 64 -0.41 5.51 -3.02
CA GLN A 64 -1.07 6.50 -3.86
C GLN A 64 -2.60 6.34 -3.88
N GLU A 65 -3.12 5.11 -3.82
CA GLU A 65 -4.56 4.84 -3.71
C GLU A 65 -5.12 5.10 -2.30
N ALA A 66 -4.31 4.93 -1.26
CA ALA A 66 -4.73 5.22 0.12
C ALA A 66 -5.03 6.71 0.35
N HIS A 67 -4.34 7.62 -0.36
CA HIS A 67 -4.52 9.07 -0.20
C HIS A 67 -5.93 9.56 -0.62
N PRO A 68 -6.45 9.24 -1.82
CA PRO A 68 -7.82 9.58 -2.20
C PRO A 68 -8.89 9.05 -1.26
N ILE A 69 -8.72 7.82 -0.76
CA ILE A 69 -9.67 7.18 0.15
C ILE A 69 -9.71 7.95 1.47
N ALA A 70 -8.56 8.12 2.12
CA ALA A 70 -8.46 8.85 3.39
C ALA A 70 -8.93 10.31 3.26
N PHE A 71 -8.63 10.96 2.13
CA PHE A 71 -9.10 12.32 1.85
C PHE A 71 -10.63 12.38 1.71
N SER A 72 -11.24 11.45 0.98
CA SER A 72 -12.69 11.39 0.79
C SER A 72 -13.45 11.14 2.10
N GLU A 73 -12.90 10.30 2.99
CA GLU A 73 -13.45 10.07 4.32
C GLU A 73 -13.37 11.32 5.19
N LEU A 74 -12.23 12.00 5.18
CA LEU A 74 -12.04 13.25 5.93
C LEU A 74 -13.01 14.34 5.48
N VAL A 75 -13.13 14.55 4.17
CA VAL A 75 -14.07 15.54 3.60
C VAL A 75 -15.52 15.19 3.97
N THR A 76 -15.88 13.90 3.91
CA THR A 76 -17.20 13.42 4.31
C THR A 76 -17.46 13.68 5.79
N TYR A 77 -16.48 13.41 6.66
CA TYR A 77 -16.56 13.66 8.10
C TYR A 77 -16.76 15.15 8.42
N ILE A 78 -15.96 16.03 7.79
CA ILE A 78 -16.06 17.49 7.97
C ILE A 78 -17.44 17.97 7.53
N ASN A 79 -17.90 17.57 6.35
CA ASN A 79 -19.19 17.99 5.81
C ASN A 79 -20.37 17.45 6.64
N GLY A 80 -20.31 16.19 7.09
CA GLY A 80 -21.32 15.60 7.97
C GLY A 80 -21.37 16.27 9.35
N SER A 81 -20.23 16.74 9.86
CA SER A 81 -20.12 17.48 11.11
C SER A 81 -20.71 18.89 10.99
N ARG A 82 -20.50 19.57 9.84
CA ARG A 82 -21.06 20.90 9.54
C ARG A 82 -22.58 20.87 9.32
N MET A 83 -23.12 19.79 8.77
CA MET A 83 -24.55 19.65 8.51
C MET A 83 -25.37 19.13 9.71
N GLY A 84 -24.79 19.08 10.92
CA GLY A 84 -25.53 18.68 12.11
C GLY A 84 -26.09 17.26 12.06
N MET A 85 -25.46 16.34 11.30
CA MET A 85 -25.84 14.91 11.23
C MET A 85 -25.51 14.14 12.52
N HIS A 86 -25.59 14.81 13.67
CA HIS A 86 -25.22 14.33 15.00
C HIS A 86 -26.20 13.30 15.60
N GLY A 87 -27.24 12.90 14.87
CA GLY A 87 -28.23 11.91 15.32
C GLY A 87 -27.79 10.45 15.20
N ARG A 88 -26.88 10.12 14.25
CA ARG A 88 -26.39 8.74 14.06
C ARG A 88 -24.93 8.52 14.51
N ALA A 89 -24.05 9.50 14.30
CA ALA A 89 -22.63 9.37 14.64
C ALA A 89 -22.33 9.27 16.15
N LYS A 90 -23.24 9.73 17.02
CA LYS A 90 -23.04 9.60 18.49
C LYS A 90 -23.07 8.16 18.97
N LYS A 91 -23.91 7.29 18.37
CA LYS A 91 -24.03 5.89 18.82
C LYS A 91 -22.77 5.08 18.48
N GLU A 92 -22.20 5.29 17.30
CA GLU A 92 -20.98 4.60 16.85
C GLU A 92 -19.73 5.11 17.55
N HIS A 93 -19.57 6.43 17.73
CA HIS A 93 -18.46 7.00 18.49
C HIS A 93 -18.50 6.58 19.98
N THR A 94 -19.69 6.41 20.57
CA THR A 94 -19.81 5.84 21.92
C THR A 94 -19.51 4.34 21.99
N MET A 95 -19.77 3.58 20.92
CA MET A 95 -19.41 2.16 20.85
C MET A 95 -17.92 1.96 20.68
N TYR A 96 -17.28 2.69 19.76
CA TYR A 96 -15.84 2.63 19.54
C TYR A 96 -15.05 3.04 20.79
N ASN A 97 -15.44 4.13 21.47
CA ASN A 97 -14.82 4.55 22.73
C ASN A 97 -15.14 3.66 23.94
N ARG A 98 -16.26 2.91 23.91
CA ARG A 98 -16.56 1.90 24.93
C ARG A 98 -15.65 0.68 24.77
N GLU A 99 -15.39 0.28 23.53
CA GLU A 99 -14.53 -0.87 23.24
C GLU A 99 -13.06 -0.55 23.44
N LEU A 100 -12.62 0.67 23.12
CA LEU A 100 -11.29 1.14 23.49
C LEU A 100 -11.08 1.20 25.01
N ARG A 101 -12.09 1.62 25.79
CA ARG A 101 -12.00 1.62 27.26
C ARG A 101 -11.94 0.22 27.89
N LYS A 102 -12.55 -0.78 27.24
CA LYS A 102 -12.42 -2.19 27.65
C LYS A 102 -11.02 -2.75 27.37
N ILE A 103 -10.33 -2.22 26.35
CA ILE A 103 -8.99 -2.65 25.94
C ILE A 103 -7.89 -1.90 26.71
N SER A 104 -8.08 -0.60 26.99
CA SER A 104 -7.02 0.26 27.56
C SER A 104 -6.99 0.34 29.09
N GLY A 105 -8.04 -0.12 29.79
CA GLY A 105 -8.08 -0.11 31.26
C GLY A 105 -7.88 1.27 31.92
N GLY A 106 -8.07 2.38 31.19
CA GLY A 106 -7.77 3.72 31.70
C GLY A 106 -8.54 4.83 30.99
N ASP A 107 -8.95 5.84 31.76
CA ASP A 107 -9.75 7.00 31.35
C ASP A 107 -9.01 7.88 30.32
N LEU A 108 -9.48 7.86 29.08
CA LEU A 108 -9.15 8.88 28.08
C LEU A 108 -10.22 9.98 28.15
N SER A 109 -9.86 11.12 28.76
CA SER A 109 -10.66 12.34 28.64
C SER A 109 -10.63 12.85 27.20
N PRO A 110 -11.73 13.43 26.69
CA PRO A 110 -11.73 14.03 25.36
C PRO A 110 -10.66 15.13 25.25
N PRO A 111 -10.02 15.29 24.06
CA PRO A 111 -8.99 16.29 23.85
C PRO A 111 -9.55 17.69 24.12
N LYS A 112 -8.74 18.55 24.75
CA LYS A 112 -9.18 19.87 25.20
C LYS A 112 -9.32 20.80 23.99
N SER A 113 -10.14 21.84 24.14
CA SER A 113 -10.40 22.82 23.08
C SER A 113 -9.16 23.54 22.57
N GLU A 114 -8.07 23.58 23.34
CA GLU A 114 -6.77 24.07 22.87
C GLU A 114 -6.17 23.17 21.79
N ASP A 115 -6.25 21.84 21.93
CA ASP A 115 -5.61 20.89 21.01
C ASP A 115 -6.23 20.96 19.61
N THR A 116 -7.52 21.28 19.55
CA THR A 116 -8.27 21.45 18.30
C THR A 116 -7.94 22.78 17.61
N LYS A 117 -7.56 23.82 18.35
CA LYS A 117 -7.12 25.09 17.76
C LYS A 117 -5.75 24.96 17.09
N VAL A 118 -4.81 24.28 17.74
CA VAL A 118 -3.45 24.06 17.20
C VAL A 118 -3.50 23.34 15.85
N ILE A 119 -4.37 22.34 15.72
CA ILE A 119 -4.55 21.59 14.46
C ILE A 119 -5.19 22.47 13.38
N MET A 120 -6.19 23.28 13.73
CA MET A 120 -6.84 24.20 12.79
C MET A 120 -5.90 25.31 12.32
N ASP A 121 -5.04 25.82 13.21
CA ASP A 121 -4.07 26.87 12.88
C ASP A 121 -2.94 26.33 11.99
N PHE A 122 -2.48 25.09 12.22
CA PHE A 122 -1.54 24.40 11.33
C PHE A 122 -2.11 24.22 9.92
N ILE A 123 -3.38 23.80 9.80
CA ILE A 123 -4.04 23.63 8.50
C ILE A 123 -4.20 24.99 7.77
N LYS A 124 -4.45 26.08 8.50
CA LYS A 124 -4.57 27.42 7.90
C LYS A 124 -3.23 27.92 7.34
N ASP A 125 -2.13 27.71 8.08
CA ASP A 125 -0.80 28.13 7.67
C ASP A 125 -0.28 27.33 6.46
N GLU A 126 -0.54 26.02 6.42
CA GLU A 126 -0.05 25.15 5.34
C GLU A 126 -0.84 25.35 4.02
N PHE A 127 -2.13 25.68 4.09
CA PHE A 127 -3.03 25.72 2.91
C PHE A 127 -3.38 27.12 2.39
N LYS A 128 -2.94 28.21 3.05
CA LYS A 128 -3.08 29.61 2.58
C LYS A 128 -4.49 29.95 2.04
N VAL A 129 -5.53 29.47 2.72
CA VAL A 129 -6.92 29.61 2.30
C VAL A 129 -7.35 31.08 2.45
N PRO A 130 -7.68 31.82 1.37
CA PRO A 130 -8.12 33.20 1.48
C PRO A 130 -9.51 33.29 2.14
N GLU A 131 -9.69 34.27 3.04
CA GLU A 131 -10.89 34.46 3.88
C GLU A 131 -12.20 34.75 3.12
N SER A 132 -12.20 34.74 1.79
CA SER A 132 -13.35 35.14 0.97
C SER A 132 -14.39 34.03 0.69
N GLU A 133 -14.30 32.85 1.33
CA GLU A 133 -15.22 31.73 1.08
C GLU A 133 -16.04 31.28 2.31
N PHE A 134 -16.10 32.10 3.37
CA PHE A 134 -16.98 31.85 4.50
C PHE A 134 -17.86 33.08 4.81
N ASP A 135 -18.75 33.42 3.89
CA ASP A 135 -19.99 34.16 4.18
C ASP A 135 -21.20 33.21 4.11
#